data_AF-A0A0M0T596-F1
#
_entry.id   AF-A0A0M0T596-F1
#
_cell.length_a   1.000
_cell.length_b   1.000
_cell.length_c   1.000
_cell.angle_alpha   90.00
_cell.angle_beta   90.00
_cell.angle_gamma   90.00
#
_symmetry.space_group_name_H-M   'P 1'
#
loop_
_entity.id
_entity.type
_entity.pdbx_description
1 polymer ?
#
loop_
_entity_poly.entity_id
_entity_poly.type
_entity_poly.pdbx_seq_one_letter_code
_entity_poly.pdbx_strand_id
1 'polypeptide(L)'
;MNDHLAPTERAEISLQYRKAKAYMSENALTEVNKRISGLHASLSNQSIELAMDQSSRTAWEGAITPHVNNIPFSMSGLGQQAAIKISLAMNRHSGKANFVMIEEPENHLSHTSLTTRATA
;
A
#
# COMPACT_ATOMS: atom_id res chain seq x y z
N MET A 1 -13.31 -29.55 -11.89
CA MET A 1 -11.96 -29.18 -12.37
C MET A 1 -10.88 -29.33 -11.29
N ASN A 2 -11.02 -28.69 -10.12
CA ASN A 2 -10.00 -28.71 -9.06
C ASN A 2 -9.81 -30.11 -8.41
N ASP A 3 -10.86 -30.93 -8.41
CA ASP A 3 -10.84 -32.29 -7.82
C ASP A 3 -10.12 -33.33 -8.69
N HIS A 4 -9.69 -32.98 -9.90
CA HIS A 4 -8.92 -33.87 -10.78
C HIS A 4 -7.41 -33.77 -10.58
N LEU A 5 -6.93 -32.82 -9.77
CA LEU A 5 -5.51 -32.65 -9.51
C LEU A 5 -5.10 -33.48 -8.30
N ALA A 6 -3.97 -34.17 -8.38
CA ALA A 6 -3.35 -34.80 -7.22
C ALA A 6 -2.91 -33.74 -6.19
N PRO A 7 -2.80 -34.09 -4.90
CA PRO A 7 -2.34 -33.15 -3.87
C PRO A 7 -0.98 -32.50 -4.18
N THR A 8 -0.07 -33.25 -4.77
CA THR A 8 1.27 -32.78 -5.19
C THR A 8 1.19 -31.76 -6.32
N GLU A 9 0.36 -31.99 -7.32
CA GLU A 9 0.15 -31.07 -8.45
C GLU A 9 -0.47 -29.75 -7.98
N ARG A 10 -1.46 -29.82 -7.07
CA ARG A 10 -2.04 -28.61 -6.45
C ARG A 10 -0.99 -27.81 -5.69
N ALA A 11 -0.10 -28.47 -4.95
CA ALA A 11 0.95 -27.81 -4.20
C ALA A 11 1.96 -27.11 -5.14
N GLU A 12 2.35 -27.78 -6.22
CA GLU A 12 3.28 -27.24 -7.21
C GLU A 12 2.68 -26.04 -7.95
N ILE A 13 1.44 -26.15 -8.45
CA ILE A 13 0.74 -25.03 -9.10
C ILE A 13 0.62 -23.83 -8.13
N SER A 14 0.29 -24.09 -6.87
CA SER A 14 0.20 -23.03 -5.84
C SER A 14 1.55 -22.34 -5.60
N LEU A 15 2.66 -23.10 -5.64
CA LEU A 15 4.01 -22.55 -5.51
C LEU A 15 4.38 -21.67 -6.72
N GLN A 16 4.15 -22.16 -7.93
CA GLN A 16 4.43 -21.41 -9.16
C GLN A 16 3.60 -20.14 -9.25
N TYR A 17 2.33 -20.18 -8.80
CA TYR A 17 1.48 -19.00 -8.73
C TYR A 17 2.04 -17.94 -7.76
N ARG A 18 2.50 -18.33 -6.56
CA ARG A 18 3.16 -17.39 -5.62
C ARG A 18 4.44 -16.80 -6.19
N LYS A 19 5.27 -17.61 -6.88
CA LYS A 19 6.48 -17.13 -7.56
C LYS A 19 6.16 -16.10 -8.64
N ALA A 20 5.12 -16.35 -9.45
CA ALA A 20 4.68 -15.40 -10.46
C ALA A 20 4.24 -14.06 -9.83
N LYS A 21 3.47 -14.10 -8.73
CA LYS A 21 3.11 -12.89 -7.97
C LYS A 21 4.33 -12.15 -7.44
N ALA A 22 5.30 -12.84 -6.85
CA ALA A 22 6.52 -12.24 -6.36
C ALA A 22 7.32 -11.56 -7.49
N TYR A 23 7.48 -12.24 -8.61
CA TYR A 23 8.12 -11.69 -9.80
C TYR A 23 7.43 -10.40 -10.29
N MET A 24 6.09 -10.37 -10.30
CA MET A 24 5.34 -9.16 -10.67
C MET A 24 5.60 -7.99 -9.72
N SER A 25 5.67 -8.23 -8.41
CA SER A 25 6.02 -7.20 -7.42
C SER A 25 7.42 -6.63 -7.67
N GLU A 26 8.40 -7.50 -7.95
CA GLU A 26 9.81 -7.11 -8.07
C GLU A 26 10.16 -6.51 -9.44
N ASN A 27 9.39 -6.81 -10.49
CA ASN A 27 9.73 -6.45 -11.87
C ASN A 27 8.63 -5.64 -12.57
N ALA A 28 7.41 -6.19 -12.65
CA ALA A 28 6.34 -5.56 -13.42
C ALA A 28 5.89 -4.22 -12.79
N LEU A 29 5.95 -4.11 -11.47
CA LEU A 29 5.56 -2.91 -10.74
C LEU A 29 6.70 -1.90 -10.54
N THR A 30 7.94 -2.21 -10.96
CA THR A 30 9.12 -1.37 -10.69
C THR A 30 8.97 0.07 -11.22
N GLU A 31 8.57 0.24 -12.48
CA GLU A 31 8.42 1.59 -13.06
C GLU A 31 7.25 2.38 -12.45
N VAL A 32 6.20 1.67 -12.05
CA VAL A 32 5.08 2.27 -11.33
C VAL A 32 5.53 2.73 -9.94
N ASN A 33 6.28 1.89 -9.23
CA ASN A 33 6.82 2.20 -7.90
C ASN A 33 7.83 3.34 -7.96
N LYS A 34 8.68 3.42 -9.00
CA LYS A 34 9.55 4.59 -9.23
C LYS A 34 8.75 5.90 -9.32
N ARG A 35 7.63 5.89 -10.05
CA ARG A 35 6.74 7.05 -10.16
C ARG A 35 6.05 7.37 -8.84
N ILE A 36 5.58 6.37 -8.10
CA ILE A 36 4.91 6.55 -6.80
C ILE A 36 5.87 7.09 -5.76
N SER A 37 7.12 6.62 -5.72
CA SER A 37 8.16 7.15 -4.83
C SER A 37 8.46 8.63 -5.07
N GLY A 38 8.21 9.14 -6.28
CA GLY A 38 8.31 10.57 -6.59
C GLY A 38 7.13 11.41 -6.09
N LEU A 39 6.00 10.79 -5.74
CA LEU A 39 4.87 11.46 -5.10
C LEU A 39 5.20 11.63 -3.61
N HIS A 40 5.85 12.75 -3.27
CA HIS A 40 6.23 13.07 -1.89
C HIS A 40 5.02 13.02 -0.94
N ALA A 41 4.93 12.01 -0.07
CA ALA A 41 4.01 12.04 1.06
C ALA A 41 4.63 12.90 2.17
N SER A 42 4.50 14.23 2.09
CA SER A 42 5.15 15.16 3.02
C SER A 42 4.82 14.91 4.50
N LEU A 43 3.66 14.31 4.80
CA LEU A 43 3.24 13.99 6.17
C LEU A 43 3.64 12.57 6.61
N SER A 44 4.35 11.77 5.79
CA SER A 44 4.87 10.47 6.20
C SER A 44 6.25 10.22 5.61
N ASN A 45 7.25 10.05 6.46
CA ASN A 45 8.62 9.69 6.08
C ASN A 45 8.75 8.22 5.63
N GLN A 46 7.67 7.63 5.11
CA GLN A 46 7.58 6.21 4.78
C GLN A 46 7.39 6.01 3.28
N SER A 47 8.08 5.03 2.72
CA SER A 47 7.94 4.67 1.31
C SER A 47 6.61 3.96 1.08
N ILE A 48 5.91 4.38 0.02
CA ILE A 48 4.70 3.73 -0.47
C ILE A 48 5.07 3.03 -1.77
N GLU A 49 4.73 1.76 -1.87
CA GLU A 49 4.94 0.96 -3.08
C GLU A 49 3.72 0.09 -3.34
N LEU A 50 3.60 -0.43 -4.56
CA LEU A 50 2.62 -1.44 -4.92
C LEU A 50 3.29 -2.80 -4.96
N ALA A 51 2.59 -3.80 -4.43
CA ALA A 51 3.01 -5.20 -4.49
C ALA A 51 1.80 -6.11 -4.72
N MET A 52 2.05 -7.32 -5.19
CA MET A 52 1.04 -8.36 -5.31
C MET A 52 0.70 -8.97 -3.95
N ASP A 53 -0.57 -8.97 -3.59
CA ASP A 53 -1.16 -9.73 -2.48
C ASP A 53 -0.93 -11.22 -2.71
N GLN A 54 -0.26 -11.85 -1.75
CA GLN A 54 0.07 -13.28 -1.75
C GLN A 54 -1.08 -14.18 -1.29
N SER A 55 -2.24 -13.60 -0.94
CA SER A 55 -3.43 -14.37 -0.62
C SER A 55 -3.96 -15.17 -1.82
N SER A 56 -4.74 -16.20 -1.53
CA SER A 56 -5.23 -17.16 -2.52
C SER A 56 -6.48 -16.70 -3.29
N ARG A 57 -7.01 -15.49 -3.04
CA ARG A 57 -8.44 -15.18 -3.31
C ARG A 57 -8.76 -14.12 -4.36
N THR A 58 -7.81 -13.58 -5.11
CA THR A 58 -8.09 -12.39 -5.94
C THR A 58 -7.68 -12.55 -7.41
N ALA A 59 -8.53 -12.02 -8.31
CA ALA A 59 -8.17 -11.67 -9.69
C ALA A 59 -7.00 -10.68 -9.69
N TRP A 60 -6.22 -10.60 -10.76
CA TRP A 60 -4.93 -9.92 -10.74
C TRP A 60 -5.03 -8.42 -10.40
N GLU A 61 -6.08 -7.71 -10.85
CA GLU A 61 -6.31 -6.30 -10.49
C GLU A 61 -6.63 -6.13 -9.01
N GLY A 62 -7.40 -7.07 -8.44
CA GLY A 62 -7.71 -7.13 -7.01
C GLY A 62 -6.56 -7.70 -6.17
N ALA A 63 -5.49 -8.15 -6.82
CA ALA A 63 -4.31 -8.70 -6.17
C ALA A 63 -3.18 -7.66 -6.07
N ILE A 64 -3.34 -6.41 -6.51
CA ILE A 64 -2.35 -5.36 -6.27
C ILE A 64 -2.77 -4.57 -5.03
N THR A 65 -1.88 -4.51 -4.04
CA THR A 65 -2.12 -3.79 -2.79
C THR A 65 -1.01 -2.77 -2.54
N PRO A 66 -1.34 -1.58 -2.03
CA PRO A 66 -0.32 -0.65 -1.56
C PRO A 66 0.35 -1.23 -0.31
N HIS A 67 1.66 -1.09 -0.23
CA HIS A 67 2.50 -1.45 0.90
C HIS A 67 3.16 -0.18 1.44
N VAL A 68 3.35 -0.17 2.76
CA VAL A 68 4.13 0.85 3.46
C VAL A 68 5.19 0.13 4.28
N ASN A 69 6.46 0.45 4.03
CA ASN A 69 7.60 -0.27 4.60
C ASN A 69 7.46 -1.80 4.44
N ASN A 70 7.13 -2.26 3.23
CA ASN A 70 6.91 -3.66 2.84
C ASN A 70 5.71 -4.36 3.50
N ILE A 71 4.89 -3.68 4.30
CA ILE A 71 3.68 -4.24 4.92
C ILE A 71 2.45 -3.76 4.16
N PRO A 72 1.43 -4.60 3.90
CA PRO A 72 0.18 -4.17 3.30
C PRO A 72 -0.41 -2.95 4.02
N PHE A 73 -0.84 -1.94 3.29
CA PHE A 73 -1.35 -0.68 3.82
C PHE A 73 -2.51 -0.88 4.81
N SER A 74 -3.38 -1.86 4.54
CA SER A 74 -4.49 -2.24 5.43
C SER A 74 -4.03 -2.73 6.80
N MET A 75 -2.79 -3.21 6.91
CA MET A 75 -2.16 -3.69 8.14
C MET A 75 -1.26 -2.64 8.81
N SER A 76 -1.13 -1.44 8.22
CA SER A 76 -0.42 -0.32 8.86
C SER A 76 -1.28 0.35 9.93
N GLY A 77 -0.67 1.07 10.88
CA GLY A 77 -1.42 1.71 11.98
C GLY A 77 -2.42 2.74 11.47
N LEU A 78 -3.58 2.88 12.12
CA LEU A 78 -4.68 3.76 11.66
C LEU A 78 -4.25 5.23 11.50
N GLY A 79 -3.49 5.79 12.46
CA GLY A 79 -2.95 7.15 12.32
C GLY A 79 -1.97 7.31 11.15
N GLN A 80 -1.20 6.26 10.85
CA GLN A 80 -0.31 6.23 9.69
C GLN A 80 -1.11 6.15 8.38
N GLN A 81 -2.16 5.32 8.34
CA GLN A 81 -3.07 5.26 7.19
C GLN A 81 -3.72 6.61 6.93
N ALA A 82 -4.18 7.30 7.99
CA ALA A 82 -4.79 8.63 7.88
C ALA A 82 -3.81 9.65 7.29
N ALA A 83 -2.59 9.73 7.85
CA ALA A 83 -1.55 10.65 7.37
C ALA A 83 -1.18 10.42 5.89
N ILE A 84 -1.08 9.16 5.47
CA ILE A 84 -0.78 8.80 4.08
C ILE A 84 -1.93 9.18 3.15
N LYS A 85 -3.18 8.88 3.52
CA LYS A 85 -4.37 9.24 2.73
C LYS A 85 -4.46 10.75 2.55
N ILE A 86 -4.26 11.52 3.61
CA ILE A 86 -4.25 12.99 3.58
C ILE A 86 -3.15 13.49 2.65
N SER A 87 -1.92 12.97 2.80
CA SER A 87 -0.79 13.34 1.93
C SER A 87 -1.07 13.09 0.46
N LEU A 88 -1.63 11.92 0.12
CA LEU A 88 -1.95 11.57 -1.26
C LEU A 88 -3.07 12.44 -1.82
N ALA A 89 -4.10 12.73 -1.02
CA ALA A 89 -5.19 13.63 -1.41
C ALA A 89 -4.65 15.06 -1.68
N MET A 90 -3.83 15.59 -0.77
CA MET A 90 -3.18 16.90 -0.94
C MET A 90 -2.34 16.96 -2.22
N ASN A 91 -1.51 15.94 -2.48
CA ASN A 91 -0.69 15.89 -3.70
C ASN A 91 -1.55 15.83 -4.97
N ARG A 92 -2.62 15.00 -4.97
CA ARG A 92 -3.52 14.87 -6.11
C ARG A 92 -4.23 16.18 -6.45
N HIS A 93 -4.50 17.01 -5.45
CA HIS A 93 -5.27 18.24 -5.59
C HIS A 93 -4.43 19.53 -5.50
N SER A 94 -3.11 19.42 -5.43
CA SER A 94 -2.17 20.54 -5.18
C SER A 94 -2.28 21.70 -6.18
N GLY A 95 -2.70 21.44 -7.42
CA GLY A 95 -2.91 22.46 -8.44
C GLY A 95 -4.36 22.89 -8.67
N LYS A 96 -5.32 22.39 -7.87
CA LYS A 96 -6.77 22.61 -8.11
C LYS A 96 -7.58 22.97 -6.87
N ALA A 97 -7.10 22.61 -5.68
CA ALA A 97 -7.80 22.92 -4.44
C ALA A 97 -7.32 24.26 -3.88
N ASN A 98 -8.24 25.22 -3.77
CA ASN A 98 -7.98 26.52 -3.15
C ASN A 98 -8.10 26.46 -1.63
N PHE A 99 -8.90 25.53 -1.12
CA PHE A 99 -9.16 25.33 0.31
C PHE A 99 -9.16 23.83 0.62
N VAL A 100 -8.61 23.46 1.77
CA VAL A 100 -8.63 22.09 2.31
C VAL A 100 -9.15 22.17 3.73
N MET A 101 -10.17 21.37 4.04
CA MET A 101 -10.67 21.18 5.40
C MET A 101 -10.20 19.83 5.91
N ILE A 102 -9.65 19.80 7.11
CA ILE A 102 -9.22 18.59 7.81
C ILE A 102 -9.92 18.60 9.16
N GLU A 103 -10.72 17.57 9.44
CA GLU A 103 -11.40 17.40 10.72
C GLU A 103 -10.75 16.27 11.51
N GLU A 104 -10.66 16.46 12.84
CA GLU A 104 -10.09 15.51 13.80
C GLU A 104 -8.74 14.89 13.36
N PRO A 105 -7.75 15.67 12.89
CA PRO A 105 -6.44 15.14 12.48
C PRO A 105 -5.71 14.38 13.60
N GLU A 106 -6.12 14.59 14.85
CA GLU A 106 -5.57 13.96 16.04
C GLU A 106 -6.02 12.52 16.27
N ASN A 107 -7.09 12.09 15.61
CA ASN A 107 -7.67 10.78 15.87
C ASN A 107 -6.70 9.65 15.47
N HIS A 108 -6.70 8.56 16.25
CA HIS A 108 -5.78 7.42 16.10
C HIS A 108 -4.27 7.72 16.17
N LEU A 109 -3.86 8.90 16.65
CA LEU A 109 -2.46 9.22 16.93
C LEU A 109 -2.14 9.03 18.42
N SER A 110 -0.93 8.55 18.72
CA SER A 110 -0.43 8.56 20.10
C SER A 110 -0.08 9.97 20.53
N HIS A 111 -0.07 10.25 21.84
CA HIS A 111 0.33 11.55 22.39
C HIS A 111 1.68 12.03 21.84
N THR A 112 2.70 11.15 21.79
CA THR A 112 4.01 11.48 21.21
C THR A 112 3.92 11.83 19.73
N SER A 113 3.12 11.09 18.96
CA SER A 113 2.98 11.32 17.51
C SER A 113 2.27 12.64 17.20
N LEU A 114 1.31 13.04 18.04
CA LEU A 114 0.64 14.35 17.96
C LEU A 114 1.65 15.47 18.16
N THR A 115 2.43 15.41 19.23
CA THR A 115 3.39 16.48 19.57
C THR A 115 4.47 16.64 18.49
N THR A 116 5.05 15.54 18.00
CA THR A 116 6.10 15.58 16.97
C THR A 116 5.60 16.15 15.64
N ARG A 117 4.33 15.88 15.28
CA ARG A 117 3.72 16.36 14.02
C ARG A 117 3.21 17.80 14.11
N ALA A 118 2.98 18.33 15.30
CA ALA A 118 2.61 19.74 15.50
C ALA A 118 3.82 20.69 15.41
N THR A 119 5.04 20.16 15.57
CA THR A 119 6.29 20.94 15.61
C THR A 119 7.13 20.84 14.32
N ALA A 120 6.69 20.08 13.33
CA ALA A 120 7.38 19.84 12.05
C ALA A 120 6.66 20.56 10.90
#